data_AF-A0A3M9YQV6-F1
#
_entry.id   AF-A0A3M9YQV6-F1
#
_cell.length_a   1.000
_cell.length_b   1.000
_cell.length_c   1.000
_cell.angle_alpha   90.00
_cell.angle_beta   90.00
_cell.angle_gamma   90.00
#
_symmetry.space_group_name_H-M   'P 1'
#
loop_
_entity.id
_entity.type
_entity.pdbx_description
1 polymer ?
#
loop_
_entity_poly.entity_id
_entity_poly.type
_entity_poly.pdbx_seq_one_letter_code
_entity_poly.pdbx_strand_id
1 'polypeptide(L)'
;MSKTDKPLKAIRYRSYFWLMNFSAVVMSLFVLVILADFAIEEDLQKMLPGPLVVTIAVVSQIVGMIILPFLLCAKFMRDDYLDALWRRSIAVLAHATATIPLAIFAVTSIYYLGVGKLSEGPPLIRWVTNKVSVGSAMIDIWISYMILFVAIFQFLRWRDSR
;
A
#
# COMPACT_ATOMS: atom_id res chain seq x y z
N MET A 1 30.72 -7.09 24.49
CA MET A 1 30.28 -6.76 23.12
C MET A 1 31.51 -6.70 22.23
N SER A 2 31.64 -7.60 21.27
CA SER A 2 32.82 -7.65 20.39
C SER A 2 32.79 -6.45 19.44
N LYS A 3 33.96 -5.88 19.12
CA LYS A 3 34.08 -4.79 18.12
C LYS A 3 33.54 -5.21 16.73
N THR A 4 33.48 -6.51 16.44
CA THR A 4 32.91 -7.08 15.21
C THR A 4 31.37 -7.08 15.14
N ASP A 5 30.65 -6.85 16.25
CA ASP A 5 29.17 -6.85 16.26
C ASP A 5 28.57 -5.55 15.69
N LYS A 6 29.33 -4.45 15.72
CA LYS A 6 28.89 -3.13 15.27
C LYS A 6 28.64 -3.02 13.76
N PRO A 7 29.52 -3.48 12.85
CA PRO A 7 29.29 -3.36 11.41
C PRO A 7 28.09 -4.17 10.92
N LEU A 8 27.88 -5.38 11.45
CA LEU A 8 26.75 -6.23 11.07
C LEU A 8 25.39 -5.62 11.46
N LYS A 9 25.30 -4.98 12.63
CA LYS A 9 24.11 -4.25 13.06
C LYS A 9 23.81 -3.08 12.10
N ALA A 10 24.82 -2.28 11.76
CA ALA A 10 24.66 -1.14 10.85
C ALA A 10 24.16 -1.56 9.45
N ILE A 11 24.68 -2.67 8.91
CA ILE A 11 24.24 -3.20 7.61
C ILE A 11 22.76 -3.60 7.67
N ARG A 12 22.34 -4.35 8.71
CA ARG A 12 20.94 -4.79 8.87
C ARG A 12 19.96 -3.62 8.90
N TYR A 13 20.28 -2.57 9.65
CA TYR A 13 19.42 -1.38 9.73
C TYR A 13 19.32 -0.65 8.40
N ARG A 14 20.44 -0.51 7.68
CA ARG A 14 20.44 0.06 6.34
C ARG A 14 19.59 -0.79 5.40
N SER A 15 19.76 -2.11 5.39
CA SER A 15 18.96 -3.02 4.55
C SER A 15 17.45 -2.85 4.79
N TYR A 16 17.02 -2.67 6.05
CA TYR A 16 15.61 -2.41 6.34
C TYR A 16 15.09 -1.15 5.64
N PHE A 17 15.82 -0.03 5.77
CA PHE A 17 15.43 1.23 5.11
C PHE A 17 15.46 1.13 3.59
N TRP A 18 16.44 0.44 3.02
CA TRP A 18 16.54 0.23 1.57
C TRP A 18 15.35 -0.57 1.06
N LEU A 19 14.99 -1.67 1.73
CA LEU A 19 13.83 -2.48 1.36
C LEU A 19 12.51 -1.72 1.54
N MET A 20 12.39 -0.91 2.60
CA MET A 20 11.20 -0.08 2.81
C MET A 20 11.09 1.06 1.78
N ASN A 21 12.21 1.66 1.37
CA ASN A 21 12.25 2.65 0.29
C ASN A 21 11.91 2.02 -1.06
N PHE A 22 12.49 0.87 -1.36
CA PHE A 22 12.16 0.10 -2.56
C PHE A 22 10.67 -0.23 -2.60
N SER A 23 10.12 -0.70 -1.48
CA SER A 23 8.69 -0.99 -1.36
C SER A 23 7.83 0.26 -1.60
N ALA A 24 8.24 1.42 -1.09
CA ALA A 24 7.55 2.69 -1.32
C ALA A 24 7.54 3.09 -2.79
N VAL A 25 8.68 2.95 -3.50
CA VAL A 25 8.76 3.25 -4.93
C VAL A 25 7.85 2.32 -5.72
N VAL A 26 7.95 1.00 -5.50
CA VAL A 26 7.14 0.01 -6.21
C VAL A 26 5.65 0.25 -5.96
N MET A 27 5.25 0.45 -4.70
CA MET A 27 3.84 0.68 -4.36
C MET A 27 3.32 2.01 -4.90
N SER A 28 4.15 3.05 -4.96
CA SER A 28 3.78 4.32 -5.59
C SER A 28 3.57 4.16 -7.10
N LEU A 29 4.45 3.42 -7.78
CA LEU A 29 4.29 3.10 -9.21
C LEU A 29 3.01 2.30 -9.46
N PHE A 30 2.70 1.32 -8.61
CA PHE A 30 1.47 0.55 -8.69
C PHE A 30 0.22 1.43 -8.54
N VAL A 31 0.20 2.32 -7.55
CA VAL A 31 -0.90 3.28 -7.36
C VAL A 31 -1.02 4.21 -8.57
N LEU A 32 0.09 4.69 -9.12
CA LEU A 32 0.07 5.53 -10.33
C LEU A 32 -0.50 4.80 -11.53
N VAL A 33 -0.19 3.51 -11.70
CA VAL A 33 -0.78 2.67 -12.76
C VAL A 33 -2.30 2.55 -12.58
N ILE A 34 -2.78 2.30 -11.36
CA ILE A 34 -4.23 2.25 -11.07
C ILE A 34 -4.90 3.60 -11.35
N LEU A 35 -4.28 4.70 -10.93
CA LEU A 35 -4.81 6.05 -11.17
C LEU A 35 -4.79 6.42 -12.65
N ALA A 36 -3.77 5.99 -13.40
CA ALA A 36 -3.69 6.21 -14.84
C ALA A 36 -4.77 5.43 -15.59
N ASP A 37 -4.98 4.16 -15.24
CA ASP A 37 -6.05 3.32 -15.79
C ASP A 37 -7.44 3.90 -15.47
N PHE A 38 -7.59 4.55 -14.31
CA PHE A 38 -8.82 5.25 -13.96
C PHE A 38 -9.02 6.55 -14.74
N ALA A 39 -7.95 7.32 -14.96
CA ALA A 39 -8.02 8.64 -15.58
C ALA A 39 -8.12 8.56 -17.12
N ILE A 40 -7.54 7.52 -17.70
CA ILE A 40 -7.51 7.28 -19.14
C ILE A 40 -8.61 6.24 -19.40
N GLU A 41 -9.75 6.66 -19.92
CA GLU A 41 -10.86 5.75 -20.29
C GLU A 41 -10.47 4.74 -21.39
N GLU A 42 -9.28 4.89 -21.98
CA GLU A 42 -8.65 3.90 -22.85
C GLU A 42 -7.84 2.88 -22.05
N ASP A 43 -8.00 1.61 -22.41
CA ASP A 43 -7.26 0.49 -21.83
C ASP A 43 -5.75 0.78 -21.81
N LEU A 44 -5.17 0.90 -20.61
CA LEU A 44 -3.76 1.24 -20.40
C LEU A 44 -2.83 0.24 -21.12
N GLN A 45 -3.30 -1.00 -21.37
CA GLN A 45 -2.59 -2.01 -22.17
C GLN A 45 -2.38 -1.61 -23.63
N LYS A 46 -3.15 -0.65 -24.15
CA LYS A 46 -2.95 -0.07 -25.49
C LYS A 46 -1.88 1.02 -25.52
N MET A 47 -1.65 1.68 -24.39
CA MET A 47 -0.66 2.76 -24.27
C MET A 47 0.72 2.28 -23.83
N LEU A 48 0.77 1.25 -23.00
CA LEU A 48 2.02 0.68 -22.49
C LEU A 48 2.28 -0.72 -23.08
N PRO A 49 3.54 -1.10 -23.31
CA PRO A 49 3.87 -2.46 -23.69
C PRO A 49 3.32 -3.45 -22.66
N GLY A 50 2.52 -4.43 -23.09
CA GLY A 50 1.94 -5.45 -22.21
C GLY A 50 2.92 -6.09 -21.22
N PRO A 51 4.16 -6.45 -21.63
CA PRO A 51 5.17 -6.98 -20.71
C PRO A 51 5.55 -6.04 -19.56
N LEU A 52 5.53 -4.72 -19.78
CA LEU A 52 5.84 -3.74 -18.75
C LEU A 52 4.74 -3.71 -17.68
N VAL A 53 3.47 -3.67 -18.09
CA VAL A 53 2.31 -3.66 -17.18
C VAL A 53 2.31 -4.93 -16.31
N VAL A 54 2.55 -6.09 -16.93
CA VAL A 54 2.65 -7.37 -16.23
C VAL A 54 3.81 -7.37 -15.24
N THR A 55 4.98 -6.85 -15.64
CA THR A 55 6.15 -6.78 -14.75
C THR A 55 5.87 -5.90 -13.54
N ILE A 56 5.28 -4.72 -13.72
CA ILE A 56 4.92 -3.83 -12.62
C ILE A 56 3.94 -4.52 -11.67
N ALA A 57 2.90 -5.18 -12.20
CA ALA A 57 1.93 -5.90 -11.40
C ALA A 57 2.58 -7.04 -10.58
N VAL A 58 3.40 -7.88 -11.21
CA VAL A 58 4.09 -9.00 -10.55
C VAL A 58 5.05 -8.52 -9.48
N VAL A 59 5.87 -7.51 -9.78
CA VAL A 59 6.82 -6.94 -8.80
C VAL A 59 6.07 -6.33 -7.61
N SER A 60 4.96 -5.63 -7.87
CA SER A 60 4.11 -5.06 -6.82
C SER A 60 3.47 -6.14 -5.94
N GLN A 61 3.02 -7.25 -6.54
CA GLN A 61 2.51 -8.40 -5.78
C GLN A 61 3.60 -9.05 -4.93
N ILE A 62 4.81 -9.26 -5.45
CA ILE A 62 5.94 -9.80 -4.67
C ILE A 62 6.25 -8.88 -3.49
N VAL A 63 6.30 -7.57 -3.71
CA VAL A 63 6.55 -6.60 -2.64
C VAL A 63 5.42 -6.63 -1.60
N GLY A 64 4.16 -6.63 -2.03
CA GLY A 64 2.99 -6.59 -1.14
C GLY A 64 2.71 -7.90 -0.38
N MET A 65 2.98 -9.04 -1.01
CA MET A 65 2.67 -10.36 -0.44
C MET A 65 3.83 -10.98 0.31
N ILE A 66 5.08 -10.63 -0.03
CA ILE A 66 6.26 -11.31 0.52
C ILE A 66 7.13 -10.31 1.28
N ILE A 67 7.58 -9.25 0.62
CA ILE A 67 8.60 -8.34 1.20
C ILE A 67 8.03 -7.53 2.37
N LEU A 68 6.88 -6.87 2.18
CA LEU A 68 6.28 -6.03 3.23
C LEU A 68 5.82 -6.83 4.45
N PRO A 69 5.14 -7.98 4.31
CA PRO A 69 4.80 -8.81 5.46
C PRO A 69 6.03 -9.30 6.21
N PHE A 70 7.09 -9.67 5.48
CA PHE A 70 8.38 -9.99 6.09
C PHE A 70 8.94 -8.81 6.89
N LEU A 71 8.98 -7.60 6.33
CA LEU A 71 9.49 -6.40 7.01
C LEU A 71 8.65 -5.98 8.23
N LEU A 72 7.33 -6.22 8.19
CA LEU A 72 6.45 -5.99 9.34
C LEU A 72 6.83 -6.92 10.50
N CYS A 73 7.05 -8.19 10.20
CA CYS A 73 7.38 -9.23 11.19
C CYS A 73 8.85 -9.25 11.60
N ALA A 74 9.77 -8.72 10.79
CA ALA A 74 11.22 -8.75 11.00
C ALA A 74 11.69 -7.79 12.11
N LYS A 75 11.22 -8.01 13.35
CA LYS A 75 11.62 -7.24 14.55
C LYS A 75 13.14 -7.18 14.72
N PHE A 76 13.83 -8.26 14.37
CA PHE A 76 15.29 -8.32 14.46
C PHE A 76 15.99 -7.28 13.57
N MET A 77 15.38 -6.80 12.48
CA MET A 77 16.00 -5.81 11.61
C MET A 77 15.81 -4.36 12.09
N ARG A 78 15.01 -4.13 13.14
CA ARG A 78 14.68 -2.80 13.65
C ARG A 78 15.58 -2.42 14.83
N ASP A 79 16.06 -1.18 14.84
CA ASP A 79 16.65 -0.54 16.02
C ASP A 79 15.54 0.11 16.87
N ASP A 80 15.93 0.75 17.98
CA ASP A 80 14.97 1.37 18.91
C ASP A 80 14.15 2.48 18.23
N TYR A 81 14.78 3.25 17.34
CA TYR A 81 14.11 4.28 16.54
C TYR A 81 13.08 3.68 15.58
N LEU A 82 13.48 2.66 14.81
CA LEU A 82 12.61 1.96 13.87
C LEU A 82 11.46 1.24 14.59
N ASP A 83 11.69 0.68 15.78
CA ASP A 83 10.63 0.04 16.56
C ASP A 83 9.59 1.07 17.01
N ALA A 84 10.03 2.24 17.49
CA ALA A 84 9.13 3.34 17.85
C ALA A 84 8.36 3.89 16.64
N LEU A 85 9.01 4.04 15.48
CA LEU A 85 8.38 4.46 14.24
C LEU A 85 7.36 3.43 13.73
N TRP A 86 7.70 2.15 13.78
CA TRP A 86 6.82 1.05 13.38
C TRP A 86 5.56 0.99 14.27
N ARG A 87 5.71 1.10 15.60
CA ARG A 87 4.56 1.11 16.53
C ARG A 87 3.61 2.27 16.25
N ARG A 88 4.15 3.47 16.03
CA ARG A 88 3.35 4.65 15.64
C ARG A 88 2.64 4.42 14.30
N SER A 89 3.34 3.83 13.33
CA SER A 89 2.76 3.52 12.01
C SER A 89 1.59 2.54 12.13
N ILE A 90 1.72 1.50 12.96
CA ILE A 90 0.62 0.54 13.22
C ILE A 90 -0.56 1.19 13.90
N ALA A 91 -0.34 2.05 14.90
CA ALA A 91 -1.42 2.77 15.56
C ALA A 91 -2.22 3.62 14.56
N VAL A 92 -1.53 4.38 13.70
CA VAL A 92 -2.19 5.18 12.65
C VAL A 92 -2.88 4.27 11.62
N LEU A 93 -2.27 3.16 11.25
CA LEU A 93 -2.86 2.19 10.32
C LEU A 93 -4.15 1.58 10.87
N ALA A 94 -4.20 1.25 12.16
CA ALA A 94 -5.40 0.75 12.81
C ALA A 94 -6.55 1.79 12.75
N HIS A 95 -6.25 3.06 13.05
CA HIS A 95 -7.22 4.15 12.90
C HIS A 95 -7.67 4.33 11.45
N ALA A 96 -6.73 4.29 10.50
CA ALA A 96 -7.03 4.43 9.08
C ALA A 96 -7.90 3.26 8.57
N THR A 97 -7.64 2.03 9.04
CA THR A 97 -8.40 0.83 8.65
C THR A 97 -9.84 0.87 9.19
N ALA A 98 -10.05 1.49 10.36
CA ALA A 98 -11.40 1.70 10.90
C ALA A 98 -12.14 2.86 10.20
N THR A 99 -11.44 3.93 9.85
CA THR A 99 -12.05 5.17 9.35
C THR A 99 -12.24 5.20 7.83
N ILE A 100 -11.31 4.66 7.04
CA ILE A 100 -11.37 4.70 5.57
C ILE A 100 -12.61 3.97 5.03
N PRO A 101 -12.97 2.75 5.46
CA PRO A 101 -14.17 2.08 4.96
C PRO A 101 -15.45 2.87 5.27
N LEU A 102 -15.53 3.47 6.46
CA LEU A 102 -16.66 4.31 6.86
C LEU A 102 -16.73 5.59 6.02
N ALA A 103 -15.58 6.22 5.73
CA ALA A 103 -15.51 7.40 4.89
C ALA A 103 -15.93 7.07 3.44
N ILE A 104 -15.43 5.96 2.88
CA ILE A 104 -15.84 5.49 1.55
C ILE A 104 -17.34 5.22 1.53
N PHE A 105 -17.88 4.54 2.53
CA PHE A 105 -19.32 4.29 2.64
C PHE A 105 -20.12 5.60 2.68
N ALA A 106 -19.74 6.54 3.53
CA ALA A 106 -20.43 7.83 3.66
C ALA A 106 -20.40 8.64 2.35
N VAL A 107 -19.24 8.77 1.72
CA VAL A 107 -19.09 9.47 0.42
C VAL A 107 -19.94 8.81 -0.65
N THR A 108 -19.93 7.47 -0.68
CA THR A 108 -20.71 6.67 -1.62
C THR A 108 -22.21 6.89 -1.43
N SER A 109 -22.69 6.84 -0.18
CA SER A 109 -24.09 7.07 0.14
C SER A 109 -24.54 8.48 -0.21
N ILE A 110 -23.73 9.49 0.07
CA ILE A 110 -24.02 10.89 -0.29
C ILE A 110 -24.13 11.04 -1.81
N TYR A 111 -23.16 10.50 -2.57
CA TYR A 111 -23.22 10.53 -4.03
C TYR A 111 -24.47 9.84 -4.56
N TYR A 112 -24.80 8.67 -4.02
CA TYR A 112 -25.96 7.89 -4.41
C TYR A 112 -27.27 8.66 -4.20
N LEU A 113 -27.43 9.31 -3.04
CA LEU A 113 -28.59 10.14 -2.73
C LEU A 113 -28.66 11.40 -3.61
N GLY A 114 -27.52 11.96 -4.01
CA GLY A 114 -27.45 13.17 -4.83
C GLY A 114 -27.74 12.94 -6.31
N VAL A 115 -27.31 11.82 -6.89
CA VAL A 115 -27.42 11.55 -8.34
C VAL A 115 -28.70 10.78 -8.70
N GLY A 116 -29.33 10.09 -7.75
CA GLY A 116 -30.64 9.44 -7.94
C GLY A 116 -30.67 8.27 -8.92
N LYS A 117 -29.53 7.86 -9.49
CA LYS A 117 -29.41 6.71 -10.39
C LYS A 117 -28.98 5.47 -9.60
N LEU A 118 -29.95 4.63 -9.22
CA LEU A 118 -29.75 3.35 -8.53
C LEU A 118 -28.79 2.39 -9.28
N SER A 119 -28.78 2.44 -10.61
CA SER A 119 -28.23 1.36 -11.47
C SER A 119 -26.76 1.55 -11.87
N GLU A 120 -26.20 2.75 -11.70
CA GLU A 120 -24.84 3.08 -12.15
C GLU A 120 -24.12 3.78 -10.99
N GLY A 121 -23.71 3.00 -9.99
CA GLY A 121 -22.82 3.51 -8.96
C GLY A 121 -21.56 4.14 -9.58
N PRO A 122 -20.95 5.18 -8.95
CA PRO A 122 -19.77 5.84 -9.47
C PRO A 122 -18.67 4.82 -9.79
N PRO A 123 -17.82 5.07 -10.81
CA PRO A 123 -16.79 4.11 -11.23
C PRO A 123 -15.90 3.61 -10.07
N LEU A 124 -15.61 4.48 -9.10
CA LEU A 124 -14.83 4.19 -7.88
C LEU A 124 -15.45 3.14 -6.95
N ILE A 125 -16.75 2.86 -7.06
CA ILE A 125 -17.46 1.87 -6.22
C ILE A 125 -18.02 0.72 -7.04
N ARG A 126 -17.75 0.64 -8.35
CA ARG A 126 -18.22 -0.47 -9.18
C ARG A 126 -17.74 -1.83 -8.68
N TRP A 127 -16.63 -1.87 -7.94
CA TRP A 127 -16.14 -3.08 -7.26
C TRP A 127 -17.10 -3.59 -6.16
N VAL A 128 -17.94 -2.74 -5.57
CA VAL A 128 -19.00 -3.14 -4.63
C VAL A 128 -20.15 -3.84 -5.36
N THR A 129 -20.41 -3.45 -6.61
CA THR A 129 -21.50 -4.00 -7.45
C THR A 129 -21.05 -5.13 -8.39
N ASN A 130 -19.74 -5.25 -8.67
CA ASN A 130 -19.19 -6.32 -9.49
C ASN A 130 -19.08 -7.61 -8.66
N LYS A 131 -19.29 -8.77 -9.31
CA LYS A 131 -19.08 -10.08 -8.68
C LYS A 131 -17.58 -10.31 -8.47
N VAL A 132 -17.04 -9.82 -7.36
CA VAL A 132 -15.66 -10.07 -6.95
C VAL A 132 -15.64 -11.40 -6.20
N SER A 133 -14.70 -12.30 -6.55
CA SER A 133 -14.50 -13.52 -5.79
C SER A 133 -13.99 -13.18 -4.38
N VAL A 134 -14.36 -13.96 -3.36
CA VAL A 134 -13.86 -13.71 -1.98
C VAL A 134 -12.33 -13.69 -1.95
N GLY A 135 -11.68 -14.58 -2.71
CA GLY A 135 -10.22 -14.65 -2.80
C GLY A 135 -9.58 -13.38 -3.38
N SER A 136 -10.12 -12.86 -4.49
CA SER A 136 -9.61 -11.61 -5.07
C SER A 136 -9.85 -10.41 -4.16
N ALA A 137 -11.01 -10.33 -3.49
CA ALA A 137 -11.28 -9.27 -2.54
C ALA A 137 -10.30 -9.28 -1.35
N MET A 138 -9.96 -10.46 -0.82
CA MET A 138 -8.97 -10.57 0.26
C MET A 138 -7.58 -10.12 -0.17
N ILE A 139 -7.18 -10.45 -1.41
CA ILE A 139 -5.91 -10.02 -2.00
C ILE A 139 -5.87 -8.50 -2.13
N ASP A 140 -6.93 -7.89 -2.66
CA ASP A 140 -7.00 -6.43 -2.87
C ASP A 140 -6.98 -5.67 -1.54
N ILE A 141 -7.72 -6.15 -0.53
CA ILE A 141 -7.71 -5.60 0.83
C ILE A 141 -6.30 -5.70 1.43
N TRP A 142 -5.64 -6.84 1.28
CA TRP A 142 -4.29 -7.04 1.79
C TRP A 142 -3.27 -6.10 1.14
N ILE A 143 -3.28 -6.02 -0.19
CA ILE A 143 -2.37 -5.13 -0.93
C ILE A 143 -2.66 -3.67 -0.55
N SER A 144 -3.93 -3.27 -0.46
CA SER A 144 -4.32 -1.92 -0.03
C SER A 144 -3.83 -1.61 1.39
N TYR A 145 -3.95 -2.56 2.31
CA TYR A 145 -3.44 -2.44 3.67
C TYR A 145 -1.91 -2.27 3.70
N MET A 146 -1.18 -3.00 2.85
CA MET A 146 0.27 -2.89 2.73
C MET A 146 0.71 -1.56 2.10
N ILE A 147 0.01 -1.07 1.07
CA ILE A 147 0.25 0.26 0.48
C ILE A 147 0.06 1.34 1.54
N LEU A 148 -1.04 1.27 2.30
CA LEU A 148 -1.36 2.23 3.34
C LEU A 148 -0.32 2.22 4.47
N PHE A 149 0.12 1.03 4.90
CA PHE A 149 1.20 0.91 5.87
C PHE A 149 2.47 1.61 5.38
N VAL A 150 2.90 1.35 4.14
CA VAL A 150 4.11 1.97 3.58
C VAL A 150 3.97 3.48 3.47
N ALA A 151 2.82 3.98 3.00
CA ALA A 151 2.55 5.41 2.91
C ALA A 151 2.65 6.09 4.28
N ILE A 152 2.01 5.52 5.31
CA ILE A 152 2.06 6.02 6.69
C ILE A 152 3.50 5.99 7.23
N PHE A 153 4.18 4.86 7.07
CA PHE A 153 5.54 4.68 7.56
C PHE A 153 6.49 5.71 6.96
N GLN A 154 6.42 5.91 5.63
CA GLN A 154 7.25 6.86 4.92
C GLN A 154 6.92 8.30 5.28
N PHE A 155 5.63 8.63 5.44
CA PHE A 155 5.18 9.94 5.88
C PHE A 155 5.70 10.29 7.28
N LEU A 156 5.54 9.38 8.25
CA LEU A 156 6.03 9.58 9.61
C LEU A 156 7.56 9.70 9.65
N ARG A 157 8.28 8.88 8.86
CA ARG A 157 9.73 8.99 8.74
C ARG A 157 10.17 10.34 8.19
N TRP A 158 9.52 10.82 7.13
CA TRP A 158 9.80 12.12 6.54
C TRP A 158 9.53 13.25 7.54
N ARG A 159 8.40 13.18 8.27
CA ARG A 159 8.06 14.15 9.30
C ARG A 159 9.10 14.19 10.42
N ASP A 160 9.56 13.03 10.88
CA ASP A 160 10.55 12.95 11.96
C ASP A 160 11.97 13.36 11.51
N SER A 161 12.24 13.42 10.20
CA SER A 161 13.52 13.90 9.65
C SER A 161 13.63 15.42 9.55
N ARG A 162 12.53 16.14 9.81
CA ARG A 162 12.44 17.61 9.83
C ARG A 162 12.50 18.11 11.26
#